data_AF-A0A926P5V6-F1
#
_entry.id   AF-A0A926P5V6-F1
#
_cell.length_a   1.000
_cell.length_b   1.000
_cell.length_c   1.000
_cell.angle_alpha   90.00
_cell.angle_beta   90.00
_cell.angle_gamma   90.00
#
_symmetry.space_group_name_H-M   'P 1'
#
loop_
_entity.id
_entity.type
_entity.pdbx_description
1 polymer ?
#
loop_
_entity_poly.entity_id
_entity_poly.type
_entity_poly.pdbx_seq_one_letter_code
_entity_poly.pdbx_strand_id
1 'polypeptide(L)'
;MERDEYERDICARSQTAILVPFRPGMGINGWEPKVADCHRNVDHWVEHHLDHTVVRGWLAFATFYSDQVGYTAHSVVRAPDGELFDITPTVDPDCWRGCFIAHLGEEEMFFEMKKLGNEIRCQGKCPAAPLSPDLLC
;
A
#
# COMPACT_ATOMS: atom_id res chain seq x y z
N MET A 1 -15.37 11.82 8.25
CA MET A 1 -15.33 12.01 6.78
C MET A 1 -16.10 10.85 6.18
N GLU A 2 -16.99 11.11 5.23
CA GLU A 2 -17.72 10.04 4.55
C GLU A 2 -16.83 9.32 3.53
N ARG A 3 -17.15 8.06 3.22
CA ARG A 3 -16.33 7.24 2.32
C ARG A 3 -16.11 7.88 0.95
N ASP A 4 -17.15 8.46 0.37
CA ASP A 4 -17.05 9.09 -0.96
C ASP A 4 -16.14 10.33 -0.96
N GLU A 5 -16.10 11.08 0.13
CA GLU A 5 -15.19 12.23 0.29
C GLU A 5 -13.74 11.76 0.40
N TYR A 6 -13.53 10.69 1.15
CA TYR A 6 -12.23 10.06 1.33
C TYR A 6 -11.67 9.53 0.00
N GLU A 7 -12.49 8.85 -0.80
CA GLU A 7 -12.06 8.36 -2.11
C GLU A 7 -11.69 9.50 -3.06
N ARG A 8 -12.48 10.59 -3.05
CA ARG A 8 -12.16 11.79 -3.84
C ARG A 8 -10.82 12.40 -3.43
N ASP A 9 -10.53 12.47 -2.13
CA ASP A 9 -9.22 12.94 -1.62
C ASP A 9 -8.07 12.05 -2.10
N ILE A 10 -8.20 10.72 -1.93
CA ILE A 10 -7.19 9.76 -2.41
C ILE A 10 -6.96 9.92 -3.91
N CYS A 11 -8.03 10.03 -4.70
CA CYS A 11 -7.90 10.17 -6.14
C CYS A 11 -7.32 11.52 -6.57
N ALA A 12 -7.62 12.61 -5.88
CA ALA A 12 -6.97 13.90 -6.13
C ALA A 12 -5.46 13.86 -5.84
N ARG A 13 -5.03 13.05 -4.86
CA ARG A 13 -3.62 12.84 -4.50
C ARG A 13 -2.93 11.71 -5.25
N SER A 14 -3.60 11.06 -6.21
CA SER A 14 -2.98 10.00 -7.02
C SER A 14 -1.75 10.46 -7.79
N GLN A 15 -1.68 11.74 -8.17
CA GLN A 15 -0.52 12.33 -8.82
C GLN A 15 0.70 12.50 -7.89
N THR A 16 0.49 12.43 -6.57
CA THR A 16 1.57 12.46 -5.58
C THR A 16 1.95 11.05 -5.12
N ALA A 17 1.41 10.00 -5.75
CA ALA A 17 1.75 8.63 -5.41
C ALA A 17 3.25 8.39 -5.66
N ILE A 18 3.91 7.73 -4.72
CA ILE A 18 5.34 7.46 -4.80
C ILE A 18 5.58 5.98 -5.04
N LEU A 19 6.59 5.64 -5.85
CA LEU A 19 7.03 4.26 -5.96
C LEU A 19 7.65 3.82 -4.64
N VAL A 20 7.14 2.72 -4.07
CA VAL A 20 7.68 2.13 -2.84
C VAL A 20 8.45 0.86 -3.19
N PRO A 21 9.78 0.80 -2.98
CA PRO A 21 10.55 -0.40 -3.24
C PRO A 21 10.15 -1.52 -2.27
N PHE A 22 10.13 -2.76 -2.79
CA PHE A 22 10.07 -3.94 -1.94
C PHE A 22 11.43 -4.21 -1.32
N ARG A 23 11.45 -4.49 -0.02
CA ARG A 23 12.62 -5.01 0.70
C ARG A 23 12.34 -6.45 1.15
N PRO A 24 12.91 -7.46 0.47
CA PRO A 24 12.76 -8.85 0.88
C PRO A 24 13.62 -9.18 2.11
N GLY A 25 13.32 -10.30 2.78
CA GLY A 25 14.17 -10.85 3.84
C GLY A 25 14.16 -10.05 5.15
N MET A 26 13.07 -9.33 5.43
CA MET A 26 12.91 -8.48 6.62
C MET A 26 12.46 -9.27 7.86
N GLY A 27 12.89 -10.53 7.98
CA GLY A 27 12.58 -11.40 9.11
C GLY A 27 13.29 -10.99 10.41
N ILE A 28 12.71 -11.35 11.54
CA ILE A 28 13.23 -11.04 12.89
C ILE A 28 13.09 -12.29 13.75
N ASN A 29 14.19 -12.80 14.31
CA ASN A 29 14.16 -13.93 15.26
C ASN A 29 13.33 -15.15 14.80
N GLY A 30 13.37 -15.47 13.49
CA GLY A 30 12.61 -16.58 12.90
C GLY A 30 11.15 -16.28 12.55
N TRP A 31 10.67 -15.06 12.82
CA TRP A 31 9.46 -14.52 12.20
C TRP A 31 9.79 -13.96 10.82
N GLU A 32 8.87 -14.16 9.86
CA GLU A 32 8.98 -13.64 8.49
C GLU A 32 7.67 -12.92 8.09
N PRO A 33 7.75 -11.83 7.31
CA PRO A 33 6.57 -11.21 6.71
C PRO A 33 5.76 -12.19 5.86
N LYS A 34 4.43 -12.11 5.95
CA LYS A 34 3.52 -13.04 5.27
C LYS A 34 2.84 -12.39 4.06
N VAL A 35 2.57 -13.21 3.04
CA VAL A 35 1.84 -12.77 1.85
C VAL A 35 0.45 -12.27 2.26
N ALA A 36 0.03 -11.13 1.67
CA ALA A 36 -1.25 -10.48 1.91
C ALA A 36 -1.54 -10.06 3.37
N ASP A 37 -0.53 -10.02 4.26
CA ASP A 37 -0.68 -9.59 5.66
C ASP A 37 -0.03 -8.22 5.93
N CYS A 38 -0.21 -7.28 4.98
CA CYS A 38 0.60 -6.06 4.91
C CYS A 38 0.57 -5.20 6.17
N HIS A 39 -0.60 -5.04 6.80
CA HIS A 39 -0.73 -4.25 8.01
C HIS A 39 0.01 -4.90 9.19
N ARG A 40 -0.22 -6.20 9.42
CA ARG A 40 0.41 -6.91 10.55
C ARG A 40 1.89 -7.10 10.37
N ASN A 41 2.35 -7.30 9.13
CA ASN A 41 3.78 -7.38 8.83
C ASN A 41 4.49 -6.10 9.27
N VAL A 42 3.98 -4.95 8.83
CA VAL A 42 4.57 -3.64 9.14
C VAL A 42 4.48 -3.34 10.63
N ASP A 43 3.33 -3.61 11.26
CA ASP A 43 3.14 -3.36 12.69
C ASP A 43 4.14 -4.18 13.52
N HIS A 44 4.23 -5.48 13.27
CA HIS A 44 5.16 -6.36 13.98
C HIS A 44 6.62 -5.98 13.73
N TRP A 45 6.97 -5.60 12.51
CA TRP A 45 8.35 -5.25 12.17
C TRP A 45 8.78 -3.95 12.86
N VAL A 46 7.91 -2.94 12.87
CA VAL A 46 8.16 -1.64 13.52
C VAL A 46 8.22 -1.75 15.04
N GLU A 47 7.45 -2.65 15.67
CA GLU A 47 7.57 -2.95 17.11
C GLU A 47 9.00 -3.33 17.53
N HIS A 48 9.79 -3.86 16.60
CA HIS A 48 11.18 -4.28 16.83
C HIS A 48 12.22 -3.30 16.25
N HIS A 49 11.79 -2.25 15.55
CA HIS A 49 12.63 -1.22 14.91
C HIS A 49 12.10 0.16 15.27
N LEU A 50 12.41 0.60 16.50
CA LEU A 50 11.77 1.76 17.15
C LEU A 50 12.04 3.12 16.50
N ASP A 51 13.00 3.20 15.58
CA ASP A 51 13.32 4.37 14.78
C ASP A 51 12.52 4.44 13.47
N HIS A 52 11.77 3.39 13.14
CA HIS A 52 10.89 3.32 11.99
C HIS A 52 9.44 3.56 12.42
N THR A 53 8.60 3.96 11.46
CA THR A 53 7.17 4.16 11.71
C THR A 53 6.30 3.47 10.68
N VAL A 54 5.12 3.05 11.11
CA VAL A 54 4.07 2.52 10.24
C VAL A 54 3.47 3.64 9.40
N VAL A 55 3.25 3.40 8.11
CA VAL A 55 2.50 4.32 7.22
C VAL A 55 1.35 3.56 6.58
N ARG A 56 0.13 3.98 6.89
CA ARG A 56 -1.10 3.46 6.27
C ARG A 56 -1.38 4.17 4.96
N GLY A 57 -2.03 3.49 4.02
CA GLY A 57 -2.39 4.10 2.75
C GLY A 57 -2.91 3.11 1.72
N TRP A 58 -2.69 3.45 0.47
CA TRP A 58 -3.30 2.78 -0.67
C TRP A 58 -2.25 2.51 -1.74
N LEU A 59 -2.01 1.23 -2.05
CA LEU A 59 -1.01 0.79 -3.02
C LEU A 59 -1.70 0.46 -4.35
N ALA A 60 -1.18 0.98 -5.45
CA ALA A 60 -1.69 0.66 -6.77
C ALA A 60 -1.44 -0.83 -7.08
N PHE A 61 -2.50 -1.57 -7.42
CA PHE A 61 -2.44 -3.01 -7.71
C PHE A 61 -2.81 -3.37 -9.15
N ALA A 62 -3.52 -2.48 -9.86
CA ALA A 62 -3.99 -2.75 -11.21
C ALA A 62 -4.20 -1.46 -12.00
N THR A 63 -3.89 -1.49 -13.30
CA THR A 63 -4.49 -0.58 -14.29
C THR A 63 -5.59 -1.32 -15.04
N PHE A 64 -6.78 -0.75 -15.08
CA PHE A 64 -7.91 -1.31 -15.85
C PHE A 64 -7.91 -0.78 -17.29
N TYR A 65 -8.82 -1.28 -18.14
CA TYR A 65 -9.07 -0.69 -19.46
C TYR A 65 -9.48 0.78 -19.28
N SER A 66 -8.73 1.73 -19.89
CA SER A 66 -8.73 3.20 -19.66
C SER A 66 -7.61 3.69 -18.73
N ASP A 67 -7.61 4.99 -18.42
CA ASP A 67 -6.73 5.65 -17.45
C ASP A 67 -7.20 5.41 -16.00
N GLN A 68 -7.81 4.27 -15.71
CA GLN A 68 -8.29 3.93 -14.38
C GLN A 68 -7.26 3.07 -13.62
N VAL A 69 -6.92 3.51 -12.41
CA VAL A 69 -5.98 2.83 -11.52
C VAL A 69 -6.72 2.36 -10.27
N GLY A 70 -6.55 1.08 -9.95
CA GLY A 70 -7.03 0.46 -8.71
C GLY A 70 -5.97 0.55 -7.63
N TYR A 71 -6.39 0.98 -6.44
CA TYR A 71 -5.57 0.98 -5.24
C TYR A 71 -6.19 0.08 -4.18
N THR A 72 -5.37 -0.69 -3.48
CA THR A 72 -5.77 -1.56 -2.37
C THR A 72 -5.22 -1.01 -1.06
N ALA A 73 -5.95 -1.18 0.04
CA ALA A 73 -5.48 -0.79 1.36
C ALA A 73 -4.16 -1.51 1.68
N HIS A 74 -3.14 -0.75 2.07
CA HIS A 74 -1.80 -1.28 2.30
C HIS A 74 -1.08 -0.52 3.40
N SER A 75 -0.08 -1.16 4.02
CA SER A 75 0.86 -0.49 4.93
C SER A 75 2.28 -0.65 4.41
N VAL A 76 3.08 0.40 4.59
CA VAL A 76 4.51 0.41 4.32
C VAL A 76 5.27 0.93 5.54
N VAL A 77 6.57 0.70 5.58
CA VAL A 77 7.46 1.23 6.61
C VAL A 77 8.01 2.57 6.14
N ARG A 78 8.16 3.52 7.07
CA ARG A 78 8.97 4.73 6.91
C ARG A 78 10.25 4.61 7.71
N ALA A 79 11.39 4.79 7.04
CA ALA A 79 12.71 4.86 7.66
C ALA A 79 12.95 6.22 8.34
N PRO A 80 13.96 6.33 9.23
CA PRO A 80 14.31 7.59 9.90
C PRO A 80 14.65 8.75 8.94
N ASP A 81 15.17 8.43 7.76
CA ASP A 81 15.48 9.40 6.69
C ASP A 81 14.25 9.82 5.87
N GLY A 82 13.08 9.23 6.16
CA GLY A 82 11.81 9.49 5.50
C GLY A 82 11.53 8.59 4.29
N GLU A 83 12.43 7.70 3.91
CA GLU A 83 12.22 6.75 2.82
C GLU A 83 11.07 5.78 3.16
N LEU A 84 10.19 5.51 2.18
CA LEU A 84 9.14 4.49 2.32
C LEU A 84 9.57 3.20 1.64
N PHE A 85 9.30 2.05 2.27
CA PHE A 85 9.53 0.74 1.67
C PHE A 85 8.48 -0.27 2.12
N ASP A 86 8.18 -1.23 1.24
CA ASP A 86 7.26 -2.33 1.52
C ASP A 86 8.04 -3.59 1.92
N ILE A 87 7.53 -4.32 2.90
CA ILE A 87 8.12 -5.58 3.40
C ILE A 87 7.21 -6.79 3.14
N THR A 88 6.02 -6.58 2.60
CA THR A 88 5.01 -7.62 2.44
C THR A 88 5.31 -8.45 1.21
N PRO A 89 5.63 -9.75 1.27
CA PRO A 89 5.86 -10.54 0.07
C PRO A 89 4.58 -10.67 -0.76
N THR A 90 4.75 -10.80 -2.07
CA THR A 90 3.71 -11.16 -3.06
C THR A 90 3.83 -12.64 -3.39
N VAL A 91 2.76 -13.25 -3.93
CA VAL A 91 2.81 -14.65 -4.39
C VAL A 91 3.84 -14.81 -5.50
N ASP A 92 3.86 -13.88 -6.45
CA ASP A 92 4.89 -13.74 -7.46
C ASP A 92 5.95 -12.72 -7.01
N PRO A 93 7.22 -13.11 -6.78
CA PRO A 93 8.31 -12.18 -6.45
C PRO A 93 8.60 -11.15 -7.55
N ASP A 94 8.29 -11.47 -8.80
CA ASP A 94 8.50 -10.60 -9.95
C ASP A 94 7.29 -9.66 -10.19
N CYS A 95 6.24 -9.74 -9.36
CA CYS A 95 5.08 -8.86 -9.45
C CYS A 95 5.52 -7.39 -9.26
N TRP A 96 5.27 -6.57 -10.28
CA TRP A 96 5.56 -5.13 -10.21
C TRP A 96 4.77 -4.48 -9.09
N ARG A 97 5.47 -3.77 -8.20
CA ARG A 97 4.85 -3.05 -7.09
C ARG A 97 4.49 -1.63 -7.49
N GLY A 98 3.24 -1.26 -7.25
CA GLY A 98 2.71 0.01 -7.69
C GLY A 98 3.13 1.20 -6.85
N CYS A 99 2.61 2.37 -7.22
CA CYS A 99 2.77 3.58 -6.45
C CYS A 99 1.84 3.58 -5.22
N PHE A 100 2.31 4.15 -4.13
CA PHE A 100 1.62 4.23 -2.85
C PHE A 100 1.18 5.67 -2.57
N ILE A 101 -0.04 5.81 -2.07
CA ILE A 101 -0.61 7.06 -1.57
C ILE A 101 -0.79 6.92 -0.07
N ALA A 102 -0.04 7.70 0.70
CA ALA A 102 -0.19 7.72 2.15
C ALA A 102 -1.58 8.23 2.55
N HIS A 103 -2.18 7.58 3.53
CA HIS A 103 -3.31 8.12 4.26
C HIS A 103 -2.87 9.38 5.04
N LEU A 104 -3.72 10.41 5.05
CA LEU A 104 -3.56 11.59 5.87
C LEU A 104 -4.67 11.59 6.93
N GLY A 105 -4.28 11.68 8.20
CA GLY A 105 -5.20 11.64 9.34
C GLY A 105 -4.86 10.53 10.33
N GLU A 106 -5.79 10.29 11.24
CA GLU A 106 -5.65 9.28 12.30
C GLU A 106 -5.80 7.86 11.75
N GLU A 107 -5.05 6.93 12.34
CA GLU A 107 -5.04 5.53 11.92
C GLU A 107 -6.42 4.87 12.01
N GLU A 108 -7.22 5.23 13.01
CA GLU A 108 -8.59 4.73 13.19
C GLU A 108 -9.45 5.05 11.97
N MET A 109 -9.33 6.27 11.41
CA MET A 109 -10.07 6.67 10.21
C MET A 109 -9.65 5.82 9.01
N PHE A 110 -8.37 5.51 8.85
CA PHE A 110 -7.92 4.58 7.81
C PHE A 110 -8.60 3.21 7.93
N PHE A 111 -8.63 2.63 9.14
CA PHE A 111 -9.25 1.32 9.33
C PHE A 111 -10.77 1.33 9.16
N GLU A 112 -11.44 2.42 9.55
CA GLU A 112 -12.86 2.63 9.25
C GLU A 112 -13.10 2.66 7.74
N MET A 113 -12.32 3.44 6.99
CA MET A 113 -12.44 3.51 5.53
C MET A 113 -12.17 2.13 4.92
N LYS A 114 -11.08 1.46 5.28
CA LYS A 114 -10.76 0.09 4.83
C LYS A 114 -11.92 -0.88 5.09
N LYS A 115 -12.59 -0.77 6.24
CA LYS A 115 -13.74 -1.63 6.59
C LYS A 115 -14.95 -1.40 5.67
N LEU A 116 -15.16 -0.16 5.22
CA LEU A 116 -16.21 0.18 4.26
C LEU A 116 -15.86 -0.28 2.83
N GLY A 117 -14.58 -0.44 2.51
CA GLY A 117 -14.12 -1.01 1.24
C GLY A 117 -12.59 -1.13 1.19
N ASN A 118 -12.09 -2.27 0.72
CA ASN A 118 -10.63 -2.52 0.68
C ASN A 118 -9.95 -1.96 -0.58
N GLU A 119 -10.71 -1.41 -1.52
CA GLU A 119 -10.22 -0.90 -2.80
C GLU A 119 -10.75 0.50 -3.06
N ILE A 120 -9.97 1.30 -3.80
CA ILE A 120 -10.35 2.60 -4.34
C ILE A 120 -10.00 2.60 -5.83
N ARG A 121 -10.88 3.19 -6.66
CA ARG A 121 -10.65 3.33 -8.09
C ARG A 121 -10.58 4.80 -8.48
N CYS A 122 -9.47 5.20 -9.06
CA CYS A 122 -9.23 6.58 -9.47
C CYS A 122 -9.09 6.69 -10.98
N GLN A 123 -9.56 7.79 -11.55
CA GLN A 123 -9.23 8.21 -12.92
C GLN A 123 -7.95 9.03 -12.89
N GLY A 124 -6.96 8.66 -13.70
CA GLY A 124 -5.68 9.36 -13.81
C GLY A 124 -4.51 8.46 -14.17
N LYS A 125 -3.44 9.07 -14.68
CA LYS A 125 -2.23 8.36 -15.12
C LYS A 125 -1.28 8.12 -13.94
N CYS A 126 -1.53 7.10 -13.14
CA CYS A 126 -0.49 6.46 -12.35
C CYS A 126 -0.20 5.09 -12.99
N PRO A 127 1.03 4.80 -13.45
CA PRO A 127 1.31 3.49 -14.02
C PRO A 127 1.26 2.43 -12.92
N ALA A 128 0.18 1.65 -12.87
CA ALA A 128 0.18 0.36 -12.19
C ALA A 128 0.63 -0.74 -13.17
N ALA A 129 0.88 -1.94 -12.66
CA ALA A 129 1.18 -3.09 -13.52
C ALA A 129 0.00 -3.34 -14.47
N PRO A 130 0.23 -3.62 -15.77
CA PRO A 130 -0.83 -4.07 -16.65
C PRO A 130 -1.43 -5.38 -16.13
N LEU A 131 -2.76 -5.45 -16.08
CA LEU A 131 -3.49 -6.65 -15.69
C LEU A 131 -3.16 -7.79 -16.67
N SER A 132 -2.33 -8.73 -16.24
CA SER A 132 -2.36 -10.08 -16.80
C SER A 132 -3.53 -10.83 -16.13
N PRO A 133 -4.39 -11.54 -16.88
CA PRO A 133 -5.54 -12.26 -16.32
C PRO A 133 -5.18 -13.29 -15.23
N ASP A 134 -3.90 -13.65 -15.12
CA ASP A 134 -3.40 -14.70 -14.24
C ASP A 134 -2.62 -14.19 -13.01
N LEU A 135 -2.55 -12.87 -12.78
CA LEU A 135 -1.81 -12.30 -11.65
C LEU A 135 -2.72 -11.46 -10.76
N LEU A 136 -3.36 -12.13 -9.82
CA LEU A 136 -3.40 -11.59 -8.47
C LEU A 136 -1.94 -11.56 -7.99
N CYS A 137 -1.33 -10.37 -7.89
CA CYS A 137 -0.40 -10.19 -6.77
C CYS A 137 -1.22 -10.47 -5.48
#